data_AF-A0A9E3YD27-F1
#
_entry.id   AF-A0A9E3YD27-F1
#
_cell.length_a   1.000
_cell.length_b   1.000
_cell.length_c   1.000
_cell.angle_alpha   90.00
_cell.angle_beta   90.00
_cell.angle_gamma   90.00
#
_symmetry.space_group_name_H-M   'P 1'
#
loop_
_entity.id
_entity.type
_entity.pdbx_description
1 polymer ?
#
loop_
_entity_poly.entity_id
_entity_poly.type
_entity_poly.pdbx_seq_one_letter_code
_entity_poly.pdbx_strand_id
1 'polypeptide(L)'
;MADLFFSDHLPTVGEIEAVDAALGPDAAVVAEPHPRVVRAGTRRRAQARHLLLPALHALNNHAGWISPGGLNHVCRVLQVPPAEAYGVATFYEMFRTTEPAHDLPVTHVCIDAACQIAGSQALLDELTAAGTPVHPSPCLGQCERAPAVFVQGRQSPDHVPADSNSYSIPQQDSPHLRLLRRVGVVDPTSIDSYIAAGGFQAYEEALALGPERLIELVRASGLSGRGGAAFPTAVKWSAVRQEVEAGRRAHVIANADESEPGTFKDRVLMELDPFSVVESLMIAALATGASKGWIYVRGEYPLATQRLAGAVQQCRLAGRLGDSFDIEIRRGAGAYICGEETAL
;
A
#
# COMPACT_ATOMS: atom_id res chain seq x y z
N MET A 1 -32.35 -14.31 0.44
CA MET A 1 -30.90 -14.31 0.77
C MET A 1 -30.21 -14.05 -0.55
N ALA A 2 -29.54 -12.90 -0.70
CA ALA A 2 -29.08 -12.37 -1.97
C ALA A 2 -27.96 -13.24 -2.57
N ASP A 3 -28.35 -14.31 -3.24
CA ASP A 3 -27.47 -15.15 -4.03
C ASP A 3 -27.31 -14.46 -5.39
N LEU A 4 -26.36 -13.51 -5.44
CA LEU A 4 -25.83 -13.05 -6.71
C LEU A 4 -25.02 -14.22 -7.27
N PHE A 5 -25.62 -14.92 -8.22
CA PHE A 5 -25.05 -16.03 -8.97
C PHE A 5 -23.59 -15.75 -9.31
N PHE A 6 -22.71 -16.72 -9.02
CA PHE A 6 -21.50 -16.86 -9.82
C PHE A 6 -21.97 -16.97 -11.27
N SER A 7 -21.45 -16.12 -12.13
CA SER A 7 -21.67 -16.31 -13.57
C SER A 7 -21.06 -17.66 -13.98
N ASP A 8 -21.56 -18.27 -15.06
CA ASP A 8 -20.96 -19.51 -15.60
C ASP A 8 -19.63 -19.24 -16.36
N HIS A 9 -19.12 -18.01 -16.28
CA HIS A 9 -17.83 -17.64 -16.86
C HIS A 9 -16.69 -18.37 -16.14
N LEU A 10 -15.84 -19.00 -16.94
CA LEU A 10 -14.65 -19.70 -16.47
C LEU A 10 -13.45 -18.74 -16.52
N PRO A 11 -12.57 -18.75 -15.50
CA PRO A 11 -11.29 -18.06 -15.58
C PRO A 11 -10.41 -18.71 -16.65
N THR A 12 -9.54 -17.92 -17.27
CA THR A 12 -8.44 -18.41 -18.09
C THR A 12 -7.33 -19.00 -17.22
N VAL A 13 -6.44 -19.81 -17.81
CA VAL A 13 -5.29 -20.38 -17.09
C VAL A 13 -4.38 -19.27 -16.53
N GLY A 14 -4.12 -18.23 -17.31
CA GLY A 14 -3.27 -17.12 -16.88
C GLY A 14 -3.86 -16.32 -15.72
N GLU A 15 -5.18 -16.16 -15.67
CA GLU A 15 -5.85 -15.50 -14.53
C GLU A 15 -5.74 -16.32 -13.25
N ILE A 16 -5.89 -17.65 -13.34
CA ILE A 16 -5.68 -18.56 -12.20
C ILE A 16 -4.26 -18.42 -11.69
N GLU A 17 -3.26 -18.55 -12.58
CA GLU A 17 -1.85 -18.47 -12.22
C GLU A 17 -1.49 -17.13 -11.58
N ALA A 18 -1.98 -16.02 -12.13
CA ALA A 18 -1.72 -14.68 -11.59
C ALA A 18 -2.32 -14.49 -10.19
N VAL A 19 -3.58 -14.91 -9.99
CA VAL A 19 -4.25 -14.80 -8.69
C VAL A 19 -3.59 -15.71 -7.66
N ASP A 20 -3.33 -16.97 -8.00
CA ASP A 20 -2.75 -17.93 -7.07
C ASP A 20 -1.33 -17.53 -6.65
N ALA A 21 -0.54 -16.98 -7.58
CA ALA A 21 0.78 -16.43 -7.27
C ALA A 21 0.72 -15.25 -6.28
N ALA A 22 -0.27 -14.35 -6.43
CA ALA A 22 -0.43 -13.21 -5.54
C ALA A 22 -0.96 -13.58 -4.15
N LEU A 23 -1.72 -14.67 -4.06
CA LEU A 23 -2.28 -15.16 -2.80
C LEU A 23 -1.33 -16.08 -2.03
N GLY A 24 -0.39 -16.74 -2.72
CA GLY A 24 0.57 -17.66 -2.13
C GLY A 24 0.01 -19.06 -1.86
N PRO A 25 0.87 -20.03 -1.50
CA PRO A 25 0.49 -21.45 -1.40
C PRO A 25 -0.53 -21.75 -0.30
N ASP A 26 -0.52 -20.97 0.79
CA ASP A 26 -1.46 -21.12 1.92
C ASP A 26 -2.86 -20.55 1.63
N ALA A 27 -3.05 -19.95 0.44
CA ALA A 27 -4.33 -19.45 -0.01
C ALA A 27 -5.30 -20.55 -0.46
N ALA A 28 -4.77 -21.64 -1.00
CA ALA A 28 -5.53 -22.65 -1.72
C ALA A 28 -5.84 -23.87 -0.85
N VAL A 29 -6.81 -23.76 0.08
CA VAL A 29 -7.41 -24.96 0.68
C VAL A 29 -8.90 -24.78 0.88
N VAL A 30 -9.69 -25.25 -0.10
CA VAL A 30 -11.01 -25.82 0.21
C VAL A 30 -10.74 -27.24 0.68
N ALA A 31 -10.86 -27.49 1.99
CA ALA A 31 -10.94 -28.86 2.46
C ALA A 31 -12.35 -29.36 2.10
N GLU A 32 -12.44 -30.22 1.09
CA GLU A 32 -13.65 -31.02 0.79
C GLU A 32 -13.48 -32.45 1.34
N PRO A 33 -13.56 -32.67 2.66
CA PRO A 33 -13.50 -34.02 3.21
C PRO A 33 -14.75 -34.84 2.84
N HIS A 34 -15.83 -34.21 2.37
CA HIS A 34 -17.07 -34.86 1.95
C HIS A 34 -17.91 -33.93 1.04
N PRO A 35 -18.66 -34.44 0.04
CA PRO A 35 -19.55 -33.66 -0.85
C PRO A 35 -20.71 -32.91 -0.16
N ARG A 36 -20.80 -32.97 1.18
CA ARG A 36 -21.83 -32.30 1.99
C ARG A 36 -21.25 -31.49 3.14
N VAL A 37 -19.92 -31.41 3.25
CA VAL A 37 -19.23 -30.72 4.34
C VAL A 37 -18.15 -29.84 3.76
N VAL A 38 -18.46 -28.55 3.62
CA VAL A 38 -17.46 -27.51 3.33
C VAL A 38 -16.93 -27.00 4.67
N ARG A 39 -15.70 -27.36 5.03
CA ARG A 39 -15.02 -26.84 6.24
C ARG A 39 -14.25 -25.54 5.95
N ALA A 40 -14.87 -24.57 5.30
CA ALA A 40 -14.29 -23.24 5.11
C ALA A 40 -15.34 -22.31 4.48
N GLY A 41 -16.03 -21.51 5.29
CA GLY A 41 -16.90 -20.44 4.79
C GLY A 41 -16.60 -19.15 5.54
N THR A 42 -17.16 -19.01 6.74
CA THR A 42 -16.98 -17.80 7.56
C THR A 42 -15.57 -17.65 8.16
N ARG A 43 -14.98 -18.73 8.69
CA ARG A 43 -13.61 -18.67 9.26
C ARG A 43 -12.57 -18.34 8.20
N ARG A 44 -12.67 -18.96 7.02
CA ARG A 44 -11.75 -18.70 5.92
C ARG A 44 -11.90 -17.29 5.39
N ARG A 45 -13.14 -16.84 5.15
CA ARG A 45 -13.42 -15.44 4.82
C ARG A 45 -12.79 -14.49 5.83
N ALA A 46 -12.98 -14.71 7.13
CA ALA A 46 -12.37 -13.87 8.16
C ALA A 46 -10.83 -13.83 8.09
N GLN A 47 -10.19 -14.93 7.70
CA GLN A 47 -8.74 -15.04 7.58
C GLN A 47 -8.18 -14.56 6.24
N ALA A 48 -8.97 -14.63 5.15
CA ALA A 48 -8.47 -14.47 3.78
C ALA A 48 -9.06 -13.27 3.05
N ARG A 49 -10.20 -12.72 3.50
CA ARG A 49 -10.87 -11.56 2.88
C ARG A 49 -9.93 -10.39 2.65
N HIS A 50 -9.03 -10.13 3.59
CA HIS A 50 -8.05 -9.07 3.46
C HIS A 50 -7.21 -9.17 2.15
N LEU A 51 -6.98 -10.37 1.62
CA LEU A 51 -6.27 -10.63 0.36
C LEU A 51 -7.08 -10.33 -0.91
N LEU A 52 -8.33 -9.87 -0.79
CA LEU A 52 -9.16 -9.52 -1.94
C LEU A 52 -8.52 -8.44 -2.81
N LEU A 53 -7.99 -7.37 -2.21
CA LEU A 53 -7.31 -6.30 -2.95
C LEU A 53 -6.07 -6.82 -3.72
N PRO A 54 -5.13 -7.54 -3.09
CA PRO A 54 -4.03 -8.19 -3.81
C PRO A 54 -4.48 -9.07 -4.98
N ALA A 55 -5.55 -9.86 -4.80
CA ALA A 55 -6.08 -10.72 -5.86
C ALA A 55 -6.66 -9.92 -7.03
N LEU A 56 -7.38 -8.83 -6.75
CA LEU A 56 -7.95 -7.95 -7.78
C LEU A 56 -6.84 -7.21 -8.54
N HIS A 57 -5.78 -6.76 -7.85
CA HIS A 57 -4.59 -6.19 -8.52
C HIS A 57 -3.93 -7.20 -9.45
N ALA A 58 -3.74 -8.45 -9.00
CA ALA A 58 -3.14 -9.49 -9.82
C ALA A 58 -3.99 -9.82 -11.05
N LEU A 59 -5.30 -9.93 -10.88
CA LEU A 59 -6.25 -10.15 -11.97
C LEU A 59 -6.24 -8.98 -12.96
N ASN A 60 -6.34 -7.74 -12.46
CA ASN A 60 -6.32 -6.55 -13.31
C ASN A 60 -5.00 -6.41 -14.07
N ASN A 61 -3.86 -6.62 -13.41
CA ASN A 61 -2.56 -6.52 -14.06
C ASN A 61 -2.34 -7.66 -15.07
N HIS A 62 -3.00 -8.80 -14.91
CA HIS A 62 -2.96 -9.87 -15.91
C HIS A 62 -3.86 -9.59 -17.11
N ALA A 63 -5.15 -9.34 -16.87
CA ALA A 63 -6.17 -9.26 -17.90
C ALA A 63 -6.42 -7.84 -18.44
N GLY A 64 -5.98 -6.79 -17.73
CA GLY A 64 -6.32 -5.40 -18.00
C GLY A 64 -7.68 -4.95 -17.44
N TRP A 65 -8.39 -5.86 -16.77
CA TRP A 65 -9.69 -5.65 -16.14
C TRP A 65 -10.02 -6.79 -15.16
N ILE A 66 -11.09 -6.63 -14.41
CA ILE A 66 -11.67 -7.65 -13.52
C ILE A 66 -12.67 -8.47 -14.34
N SER A 67 -12.19 -9.54 -14.99
CA SER A 67 -13.05 -10.41 -15.76
C SER A 67 -14.04 -11.18 -14.86
N PRO A 68 -15.25 -11.54 -15.34
CA PRO A 68 -16.19 -12.35 -14.56
C PRO A 68 -15.60 -13.71 -14.15
N GLY A 69 -14.86 -14.37 -15.04
CA GLY A 69 -14.22 -15.66 -14.79
C GLY A 69 -13.12 -15.57 -13.72
N GLY A 70 -12.24 -14.57 -13.83
CA GLY A 70 -11.21 -14.29 -12.83
C GLY A 70 -11.81 -13.92 -11.48
N LEU A 71 -12.84 -13.06 -11.44
CA LEU A 71 -13.52 -12.69 -10.21
C LEU A 71 -14.17 -13.90 -9.53
N ASN A 72 -14.78 -14.81 -10.30
CA ASN A 72 -15.32 -16.07 -9.81
C ASN A 72 -14.21 -16.92 -9.14
N HIS A 73 -13.02 -16.99 -9.74
CA HIS A 73 -11.87 -17.69 -9.14
C HIS A 73 -11.45 -17.07 -7.82
N VAL A 74 -11.26 -15.75 -7.78
CA VAL A 74 -10.91 -14.99 -6.56
C VAL A 74 -11.92 -15.26 -5.43
N CYS A 75 -13.22 -15.17 -5.74
CA CYS A 75 -14.28 -15.43 -4.77
C CYS A 75 -14.23 -16.87 -4.24
N ARG A 76 -13.94 -17.85 -5.10
CA ARG A 76 -13.83 -19.27 -4.72
C ARG A 76 -12.62 -19.52 -3.82
N VAL A 77 -11.46 -18.98 -4.16
CA VAL A 77 -10.23 -19.17 -3.36
C VAL A 77 -10.36 -18.49 -1.99
N LEU A 78 -10.88 -17.27 -1.96
CA LEU A 78 -10.98 -16.49 -0.72
C LEU A 78 -12.25 -16.78 0.09
N GLN A 79 -13.20 -17.52 -0.47
CA GLN A 79 -14.54 -17.75 0.09
C GLN A 79 -15.28 -16.43 0.41
N VAL A 80 -15.09 -15.44 -0.45
CA VAL A 80 -15.76 -14.12 -0.39
C VAL A 80 -16.99 -14.16 -1.31
N PRO A 81 -18.17 -13.68 -0.86
CA PRO A 81 -19.34 -13.60 -1.71
C PRO A 81 -19.09 -12.76 -2.98
N PRO A 82 -19.56 -13.20 -4.17
CA PRO A 82 -19.40 -12.45 -5.42
C PRO A 82 -19.91 -11.02 -5.34
N ALA A 83 -21.03 -10.78 -4.65
CA ALA A 83 -21.58 -9.45 -4.45
C ALA A 83 -20.62 -8.50 -3.73
N GLU A 84 -19.90 -9.00 -2.73
CA GLU A 84 -18.93 -8.23 -1.97
C GLU A 84 -17.67 -7.97 -2.80
N ALA A 85 -17.15 -9.01 -3.48
CA ALA A 85 -15.99 -8.87 -4.33
C ALA A 85 -16.24 -7.91 -5.50
N TYR A 86 -17.42 -7.99 -6.11
CA TYR A 86 -17.87 -7.07 -7.15
C TYR A 86 -18.02 -5.65 -6.60
N GLY A 87 -18.63 -5.48 -5.42
CA GLY A 87 -18.74 -4.17 -4.76
C GLY A 87 -17.38 -3.51 -4.54
N VAL A 88 -16.38 -4.27 -4.11
CA VAL A 88 -14.99 -3.80 -3.98
C VAL A 88 -14.40 -3.46 -5.35
N ALA A 89 -14.54 -4.35 -6.34
CA ALA A 89 -14.02 -4.13 -7.69
C ALA A 89 -14.60 -2.87 -8.36
N THR A 90 -15.88 -2.56 -8.13
CA THR A 90 -16.53 -1.37 -8.70
C THR A 90 -16.29 -0.08 -7.92
N PHE A 91 -15.77 -0.18 -6.69
CA PHE A 91 -15.53 0.98 -5.84
C PHE A 91 -14.25 1.73 -6.21
N TYR A 92 -13.21 0.99 -6.62
CA TYR A 92 -11.88 1.51 -6.88
C TYR A 92 -11.70 1.95 -8.33
N GLU A 93 -11.15 3.15 -8.55
CA GLU A 93 -11.00 3.74 -9.89
C GLU A 93 -10.03 2.95 -10.79
N MET A 94 -9.01 2.32 -10.18
CA MET A 94 -8.01 1.55 -10.92
C MET A 94 -8.52 0.18 -11.40
N PHE A 95 -9.71 -0.26 -10.97
CA PHE A 95 -10.28 -1.53 -11.42
C PHE A 95 -11.36 -1.29 -12.46
N ARG A 96 -11.21 -1.94 -13.61
CA ARG A 96 -12.20 -1.92 -14.69
C ARG A 96 -13.03 -3.19 -14.63
N THR A 97 -14.34 -3.09 -14.72
CA THR A 97 -15.25 -4.26 -14.81
C THR A 97 -15.82 -4.47 -16.20
N THR A 98 -15.36 -3.66 -17.17
CA THR A 98 -15.68 -3.80 -18.59
C THR A 98 -14.40 -4.14 -19.35
N GLU A 99 -14.50 -5.10 -20.25
CA GLU A 99 -13.38 -5.54 -21.08
C GLU A 99 -12.86 -4.38 -21.95
N PRO A 100 -11.56 -4.06 -21.91
CA PRO A 100 -10.99 -3.02 -22.74
C PRO A 100 -10.89 -3.48 -24.20
N ALA A 101 -11.09 -2.55 -25.14
CA ALA A 101 -10.92 -2.81 -26.58
C ALA A 101 -9.45 -2.82 -27.05
N HIS A 102 -8.49 -2.87 -26.12
CA HIS A 102 -7.05 -2.85 -26.37
C HIS A 102 -6.32 -3.78 -25.41
N ASP A 103 -5.16 -4.30 -25.85
CA ASP A 103 -4.28 -5.15 -25.04
C ASP A 103 -3.08 -4.41 -24.45
N LEU A 104 -3.09 -3.09 -24.53
CA LEU A 104 -2.00 -2.22 -24.06
C LEU A 104 -2.19 -1.80 -22.59
N PRO A 105 -1.09 -1.45 -21.88
CA PRO A 105 -1.14 -0.71 -20.62
C PRO A 105 -1.93 0.60 -20.74
N VAL A 106 -2.48 1.08 -19.62
CA VAL A 106 -3.20 2.36 -19.56
C VAL A 106 -2.30 3.43 -18.97
N THR A 107 -2.15 4.54 -19.70
CA THR A 107 -1.38 5.69 -19.25
C THR A 107 -2.27 6.69 -18.52
N HIS A 108 -2.10 6.77 -17.21
CA HIS A 108 -2.76 7.75 -16.35
C HIS A 108 -2.01 9.08 -16.43
N VAL A 109 -2.71 10.14 -16.83
CA VAL A 109 -2.16 11.49 -16.85
C VAL A 109 -2.89 12.35 -15.83
N CYS A 110 -2.13 12.97 -14.93
CA CYS A 110 -2.71 13.82 -13.89
C CYS A 110 -3.36 15.09 -14.48
N ILE A 111 -4.63 15.31 -14.16
CA ILE A 111 -5.39 16.51 -14.57
C ILE A 111 -5.63 17.49 -13.42
N ASP A 112 -4.90 17.36 -12.32
CA ASP A 112 -4.97 18.31 -11.19
C ASP A 112 -4.21 19.61 -11.49
N ALA A 113 -4.46 20.66 -10.70
CA ALA A 113 -4.06 22.03 -10.96
C ALA A 113 -2.57 22.20 -11.31
N ALA A 114 -1.67 21.56 -10.54
CA ALA A 114 -0.24 21.66 -10.79
C ALA A 114 0.17 21.06 -12.15
N CYS A 115 -0.46 19.97 -12.55
CA CYS A 115 -0.18 19.30 -13.82
C CYS A 115 -0.85 20.01 -15.00
N GLN A 116 -2.03 20.60 -14.81
CA GLN A 116 -2.66 21.43 -15.84
C GLN A 116 -1.78 22.65 -16.17
N ILE A 117 -1.24 23.32 -15.15
CA ILE A 117 -0.29 24.43 -15.32
C ILE A 117 0.96 23.96 -16.07
N ALA A 118 1.43 22.74 -15.80
CA ALA A 118 2.57 22.13 -16.47
C ALA A 118 2.26 21.59 -17.88
N GLY A 119 1.02 21.72 -18.37
CA GLY A 119 0.63 21.31 -19.73
C GLY A 119 0.10 19.88 -19.87
N SER A 120 -0.47 19.29 -18.82
CA SER A 120 -0.99 17.91 -18.88
C SER A 120 -2.09 17.69 -19.93
N GLN A 121 -2.85 18.72 -20.29
CA GLN A 121 -3.83 18.62 -21.38
C GLN A 121 -3.17 18.37 -22.73
N ALA A 122 -2.07 19.06 -23.04
CA ALA A 122 -1.34 18.86 -24.29
C ALA A 122 -0.76 17.43 -24.37
N LEU A 123 -0.27 16.91 -23.24
CA LEU A 123 0.21 15.53 -23.14
C LEU A 123 -0.91 14.50 -23.37
N LEU A 124 -2.11 14.73 -22.80
CA LEU A 124 -3.29 13.89 -23.05
C LEU A 124 -3.65 13.85 -24.54
N ASP A 125 -3.68 15.02 -25.18
CA ASP A 125 -4.03 15.15 -26.60
C ASP A 125 -2.99 14.44 -27.48
N GLU A 126 -1.70 14.59 -27.17
CA GLU A 126 -0.59 13.93 -27.86
C GLU A 126 -0.69 12.39 -27.76
N LEU A 127 -0.84 11.87 -26.54
CA LEU A 127 -0.94 10.42 -26.31
C LEU A 127 -2.19 9.82 -26.96
N THR A 128 -3.32 10.54 -26.92
CA THR A 128 -4.55 10.13 -27.58
C THR A 128 -4.37 10.09 -29.10
N ALA A 129 -3.75 11.11 -29.69
CA ALA A 129 -3.45 11.16 -31.12
C ALA A 129 -2.50 10.05 -31.56
N ALA A 130 -1.60 9.61 -30.67
CA ALA A 130 -0.72 8.47 -30.89
C ALA A 130 -1.40 7.11 -30.73
N GLY A 131 -2.67 7.05 -30.32
CA GLY A 131 -3.42 5.81 -30.09
C GLY A 131 -3.07 5.10 -28.78
N THR A 132 -2.37 5.78 -27.86
CA THR A 132 -2.08 5.25 -26.53
C THR A 132 -3.36 5.27 -25.68
N PRO A 133 -3.74 4.17 -25.00
CA PRO A 133 -4.84 4.22 -24.05
C PRO A 133 -4.49 5.15 -22.89
N VAL A 134 -5.29 6.18 -22.72
CA VAL A 134 -5.09 7.20 -21.69
C VAL A 134 -6.26 7.27 -20.72
N HIS A 135 -5.95 7.57 -19.46
CA HIS A 135 -6.94 7.82 -18.41
C HIS A 135 -6.62 9.17 -17.73
N PRO A 136 -7.46 10.21 -17.91
CA PRO A 136 -7.36 11.44 -17.14
C PRO A 136 -7.56 11.13 -15.65
N SER A 137 -6.54 11.37 -14.83
CA SER A 137 -6.51 10.93 -13.42
C SER A 137 -6.48 12.12 -12.46
N PRO A 138 -7.04 11.98 -11.25
CA PRO A 138 -6.77 12.88 -10.13
C PRO A 138 -5.27 12.96 -9.78
N CYS A 139 -4.92 13.75 -8.75
CA CYS A 139 -3.53 13.96 -8.35
C CYS A 139 -2.77 12.64 -8.14
N LEU A 140 -1.69 12.45 -8.90
CA LEU A 140 -0.81 11.27 -8.84
C LEU A 140 0.35 11.42 -7.83
N GLY A 141 0.38 12.49 -7.02
CA GLY A 141 1.40 12.69 -5.99
C GLY A 141 2.83 12.91 -6.51
N GLN A 142 2.98 13.41 -7.75
CA GLN A 142 4.26 13.68 -8.40
C GLN A 142 4.35 15.14 -8.86
N CYS A 143 3.84 16.07 -8.05
CA CYS A 143 3.76 17.48 -8.43
C CYS A 143 5.14 18.11 -8.66
N GLU A 144 6.21 17.58 -8.07
CA GLU A 144 7.58 18.01 -8.32
C GLU A 144 8.14 17.53 -9.67
N ARG A 145 7.42 16.63 -10.35
CA ARG A 145 7.74 16.07 -11.68
C ARG A 145 6.64 16.33 -12.71
N ALA A 146 5.80 17.36 -12.49
CA ALA A 146 4.67 17.65 -13.37
C ALA A 146 5.10 17.93 -14.82
N PRO A 147 4.34 17.50 -15.85
CA PRO A 147 3.10 16.70 -15.79
C PRO A 147 3.32 15.27 -15.30
N ALA A 148 2.54 14.86 -14.28
CA ALA A 148 2.68 13.55 -13.67
C ALA A 148 2.02 12.46 -14.52
N VAL A 149 2.73 11.33 -14.65
CA VAL A 149 2.28 10.14 -15.37
C VAL A 149 2.45 8.90 -14.50
N PHE A 150 1.46 8.02 -14.55
CA PHE A 150 1.50 6.68 -13.98
C PHE A 150 1.04 5.70 -15.06
N VAL A 151 1.71 4.56 -15.21
CA VAL A 151 1.32 3.55 -16.19
C VAL A 151 0.80 2.34 -15.45
N GLN A 152 -0.50 2.07 -15.62
CA GLN A 152 -1.12 0.86 -15.15
C GLN A 152 -0.81 -0.27 -16.13
N GLY A 153 -0.02 -1.23 -15.66
CA GLY A 153 0.50 -2.32 -16.46
C GLY A 153 -0.57 -3.34 -16.84
N ARG A 154 -0.39 -3.95 -18.01
CA ARG A 154 -1.10 -5.15 -18.44
C ARG A 154 -0.06 -6.17 -18.89
N GLN A 155 -0.04 -7.31 -18.23
CA GLN A 155 1.03 -8.32 -18.30
C GLN A 155 2.42 -7.76 -17.97
N SER A 156 2.46 -6.62 -17.29
CA SER A 156 3.65 -5.92 -16.80
C SER A 156 3.33 -5.29 -15.44
N PRO A 157 4.34 -5.03 -14.60
CA PRO A 157 4.13 -4.25 -13.39
C PRO A 157 3.68 -2.81 -13.70
N ASP A 158 2.97 -2.22 -12.76
CA ASP A 158 2.69 -0.80 -12.74
C ASP A 158 3.99 -0.02 -12.50
N HIS A 159 4.14 1.12 -13.16
CA HIS A 159 5.34 1.93 -13.03
C HIS A 159 5.06 3.42 -13.25
N VAL A 160 5.98 4.25 -12.76
CA VAL A 160 5.99 5.69 -13.04
C VAL A 160 7.20 5.97 -13.94
N PRO A 161 7.01 6.48 -15.17
CA PRO A 161 8.11 6.70 -16.10
C PRO A 161 9.18 7.68 -15.60
N ALA A 162 8.80 8.61 -14.71
CA ALA A 162 9.69 9.59 -14.11
C ALA A 162 10.50 9.05 -12.92
N ASP A 163 10.31 7.78 -12.54
CA ASP A 163 11.09 7.17 -11.46
C ASP A 163 12.55 7.00 -11.87
N SER A 164 13.44 7.34 -10.94
CA SER A 164 14.88 7.28 -11.15
C SER A 164 15.57 6.77 -9.88
N ASN A 165 16.89 6.55 -9.95
CA ASN A 165 17.70 6.29 -8.75
C ASN A 165 18.42 7.56 -8.24
N SER A 166 18.20 8.71 -8.87
CA SER A 166 18.88 9.97 -8.56
C SER A 166 17.87 11.05 -8.21
N TYR A 167 18.02 11.62 -7.02
CA TYR A 167 17.06 12.59 -6.49
C TYR A 167 17.83 13.76 -5.88
N SER A 168 17.40 14.98 -6.19
CA SER A 168 17.83 16.18 -5.49
C SER A 168 16.66 16.70 -4.67
N ILE A 169 16.84 16.84 -3.37
CA ILE A 169 15.90 17.60 -2.54
C ILE A 169 16.33 19.07 -2.57
N PRO A 170 15.43 20.04 -2.80
CA PRO A 170 15.81 21.46 -2.85
C PRO A 170 16.50 21.96 -1.58
N GLN A 171 16.20 21.33 -0.44
CA GLN A 171 16.76 21.67 0.88
C GLN A 171 17.98 20.81 1.26
N GLN A 172 18.63 20.15 0.30
CA GLN A 172 19.82 19.32 0.55
C GLN A 172 20.84 20.10 1.39
N ASP A 173 21.47 19.41 2.33
CA ASP A 173 22.45 19.97 3.29
C ASP A 173 21.91 20.98 4.31
N SER A 174 20.60 21.24 4.33
CA SER A 174 20.01 22.07 5.40
C SER A 174 20.14 21.36 6.75
N PRO A 175 20.76 22.00 7.77
CA PRO A 175 20.95 21.40 9.10
C PRO A 175 19.63 21.23 9.86
N HIS A 176 18.53 21.78 9.33
CA HIS A 176 17.21 21.68 9.93
C HIS A 176 16.42 20.45 9.46
N LEU A 177 16.92 19.69 8.47
CA LEU A 177 16.25 18.48 8.02
C LEU A 177 16.29 17.41 9.12
N ARG A 178 15.11 16.93 9.51
CA ARG A 178 14.95 15.82 10.45
C ARG A 178 14.59 14.53 9.72
N LEU A 179 13.47 14.52 9.01
CA LEU A 179 12.98 13.35 8.27
C LEU A 179 13.77 13.11 6.98
N LEU A 180 14.15 14.18 6.26
CA LEU A 180 14.83 14.07 4.97
C LEU A 180 16.36 13.98 5.06
N ARG A 181 16.93 13.88 6.27
CA ARG A 181 18.39 13.99 6.47
C ARG A 181 19.22 12.89 5.80
N ARG A 182 18.60 11.73 5.50
CA ARG A 182 19.24 10.59 4.83
C ARG A 182 18.97 10.55 3.33
N VAL A 183 18.03 11.35 2.84
CA VAL A 183 17.68 11.38 1.43
C VAL A 183 18.86 11.88 0.61
N GLY A 184 19.29 11.09 -0.38
CA GLY A 184 20.48 11.38 -1.20
C GLY A 184 21.81 11.08 -0.50
N VAL A 185 21.80 10.57 0.73
CA VAL A 185 22.99 10.18 1.51
C VAL A 185 23.11 8.66 1.61
N VAL A 186 21.99 7.96 1.79
CA VAL A 186 21.94 6.49 1.90
C VAL A 186 21.42 5.86 0.62
N ASP A 187 21.82 4.61 0.36
CA ASP A 187 21.15 3.76 -0.61
C ASP A 187 19.80 3.31 -0.02
N PRO A 188 18.64 3.73 -0.59
CA PRO A 188 17.33 3.39 -0.05
C PRO A 188 17.00 1.90 -0.17
N THR A 189 17.80 1.12 -0.90
CA THR A 189 17.60 -0.31 -1.10
C THR A 189 18.49 -1.19 -0.22
N SER A 190 19.33 -0.60 0.64
CA SER A 190 20.32 -1.32 1.45
C SER A 190 20.11 -1.11 2.95
N ILE A 191 19.81 -2.19 3.67
CA ILE A 191 19.74 -2.17 5.14
C ILE A 191 21.09 -1.81 5.77
N ASP A 192 22.20 -2.23 5.15
CA ASP A 192 23.55 -1.94 5.65
C ASP A 192 23.85 -0.44 5.51
N SER A 193 23.48 0.18 4.38
CA SER A 193 23.59 1.63 4.20
C SER A 193 22.77 2.39 5.23
N TYR A 194 21.58 1.89 5.57
CA TYR A 194 20.72 2.48 6.58
C TYR A 194 21.33 2.39 7.99
N ILE A 195 21.84 1.21 8.38
CA ILE A 195 22.53 0.99 9.65
C ILE A 195 23.79 1.85 9.77
N ALA A 196 24.61 1.92 8.72
CA ALA A 196 25.82 2.73 8.69
C ALA A 196 25.53 4.23 8.90
N ALA A 197 24.33 4.69 8.52
CA ALA A 197 23.84 6.05 8.76
C ALA A 197 23.07 6.22 10.09
N GLY A 198 23.23 5.29 11.04
CA GLY A 198 22.60 5.33 12.36
C GLY A 198 21.15 4.84 12.40
N GLY A 199 20.70 4.10 11.38
CA GLY A 199 19.39 3.43 11.39
C GLY A 199 19.27 2.41 12.54
N PHE A 200 18.05 2.24 13.06
CA PHE A 200 17.71 1.37 14.21
C PHE A 200 18.24 1.82 15.58
N GLN A 201 19.09 2.85 15.67
CA GLN A 201 19.53 3.38 16.96
C GLN A 201 18.35 3.92 17.79
N ALA A 202 17.38 4.57 17.14
CA ALA A 202 16.20 5.08 17.84
C ALA A 202 15.31 3.95 18.37
N TYR A 203 15.20 2.85 17.62
CA TYR A 203 14.50 1.66 18.10
C TYR A 203 15.21 0.98 19.28
N GLU A 204 16.54 0.89 19.26
CA GLU A 204 17.34 0.33 20.37
C GLU A 204 17.21 1.18 21.65
N GLU A 205 17.25 2.51 21.51
CA GLU A 205 16.98 3.44 22.63
C GLU A 205 15.54 3.29 23.14
N ALA A 206 14.56 3.16 22.24
CA ALA A 206 13.17 2.97 22.61
C ALA A 206 12.95 1.66 23.39
N LEU A 207 13.62 0.57 23.00
CA LEU A 207 13.60 -0.70 23.73
C LEU A 207 14.18 -0.55 25.14
N ALA A 208 15.29 0.16 25.28
CA ALA A 208 15.93 0.39 26.58
C ALA A 208 15.08 1.26 27.51
N LEU A 209 14.37 2.26 26.96
CA LEU A 209 13.46 3.12 27.73
C LEU A 209 12.22 2.38 28.23
N GLY A 210 11.71 1.45 27.42
CA GLY A 210 10.41 0.83 27.64
C GLY A 210 9.25 1.74 27.21
N PRO A 211 8.06 1.15 27.02
CA PRO A 211 6.97 1.78 26.30
C PRO A 211 6.31 2.95 27.02
N GLU A 212 6.15 2.90 28.35
CA GLU A 212 5.56 4.01 29.12
C GLU A 212 6.45 5.25 29.03
N ARG A 213 7.76 5.07 29.15
CA ARG A 213 8.72 6.18 29.04
C ARG A 213 8.86 6.68 27.60
N LEU A 214 8.76 5.80 26.62
CA LEU A 214 8.70 6.17 25.21
C LEU A 214 7.49 7.06 24.92
N ILE A 215 6.30 6.72 25.41
CA ILE A 215 5.09 7.54 25.24
C ILE A 215 5.28 8.93 25.87
N GLU A 216 5.87 9.00 27.06
CA GLU A 216 6.15 10.29 27.72
C GLU A 216 7.22 11.11 26.99
N LEU A 217 8.23 10.47 26.39
CA LEU A 217 9.20 11.14 25.53
C LEU A 217 8.52 11.75 24.28
N VAL A 218 7.63 10.99 23.62
CA VAL A 218 6.84 11.49 22.50
C VAL A 218 5.92 12.63 22.94
N ARG A 219 5.33 12.54 24.14
CA ARG A 219 4.52 13.63 24.73
C ARG A 219 5.34 14.90 24.92
N ALA A 220 6.53 14.78 25.51
CA ALA A 220 7.43 15.90 25.76
C ALA A 220 7.93 16.56 24.46
N SER A 221 8.06 15.78 23.37
CA SER A 221 8.44 16.31 22.05
C SER A 221 7.37 17.20 21.41
N GLY A 222 6.12 17.15 21.87
CA GLY A 222 4.99 17.85 21.26
C GLY A 222 4.58 17.30 19.90
N LEU A 223 4.96 16.05 19.57
CA LEU A 223 4.61 15.44 18.28
C LEU A 223 3.10 15.29 18.12
N SER A 224 2.61 15.83 17.00
CA SER A 224 1.23 15.69 16.54
C SER A 224 1.17 15.02 15.17
N GLY A 225 -0.01 14.46 14.85
CA GLY A 225 -0.28 13.81 13.57
C GLY A 225 0.00 14.73 12.38
N ARG A 226 0.78 14.21 11.41
CA ARG A 226 1.18 14.96 10.19
C ARG A 226 0.29 14.71 8.97
N GLY A 227 -0.83 14.00 9.16
CA GLY A 227 -1.85 13.77 8.13
C GLY A 227 -2.93 14.87 8.05
N GLY A 228 -2.77 15.99 8.76
CA GLY A 228 -3.68 17.14 8.70
C GLY A 228 -4.45 17.41 10.01
N ALA A 229 -4.96 16.36 10.67
CA ALA A 229 -5.76 16.51 11.91
C ALA A 229 -4.98 17.02 13.13
N ALA A 230 -3.64 16.98 13.10
CA ALA A 230 -2.76 17.46 14.17
C ALA A 230 -3.08 16.91 15.59
N PHE A 231 -3.69 15.73 15.68
CA PHE A 231 -3.99 15.11 16.97
C PHE A 231 -2.70 14.68 17.69
N PRO A 232 -2.56 14.90 19.02
CA PRO A 232 -1.33 14.55 19.74
C PRO A 232 -1.02 13.05 19.68
N THR A 233 0.16 12.69 19.17
CA THR A 233 0.54 11.29 18.94
C THR A 233 0.59 10.48 20.23
N ALA A 234 1.17 11.05 21.30
CA ALA A 234 1.27 10.37 22.59
C ALA A 234 -0.10 10.07 23.23
N VAL A 235 -1.11 10.92 22.99
CA VAL A 235 -2.47 10.68 23.49
C VAL A 235 -3.08 9.48 22.76
N LYS A 236 -2.95 9.41 21.44
CA LYS A 236 -3.43 8.26 20.63
C LYS A 236 -2.74 6.96 21.05
N TRP A 237 -1.41 6.98 21.21
CA TRP A 237 -0.65 5.79 21.62
C TRP A 237 -0.99 5.33 23.04
N SER A 238 -1.15 6.26 23.99
CA SER A 238 -1.55 5.93 25.36
C SER A 238 -2.92 5.27 25.43
N ALA A 239 -3.89 5.73 24.64
CA ALA A 239 -5.22 5.12 24.60
C ALA A 239 -5.17 3.68 24.06
N VAL A 240 -4.42 3.44 22.98
CA VAL A 240 -4.26 2.08 22.42
C VAL A 240 -3.57 1.15 23.43
N ARG A 241 -2.53 1.64 24.12
CA ARG A 241 -1.80 0.84 25.10
C ARG A 241 -2.70 0.37 26.25
N GLN A 242 -3.55 1.25 26.78
CA GLN A 242 -4.51 0.90 27.84
C GLN A 242 -5.46 -0.23 27.40
N GLU A 243 -5.89 -0.22 26.15
CA GLU A 243 -6.72 -1.29 25.58
C GLU A 243 -5.96 -2.62 25.45
N VAL A 244 -4.67 -2.57 25.11
CA VAL A 244 -3.80 -3.75 25.06
C VAL A 244 -3.57 -4.33 26.46
N GLU A 245 -3.35 -3.48 27.46
CA GLU A 245 -3.23 -3.89 28.87
C GLU A 245 -4.53 -4.52 29.39
N ALA A 246 -5.69 -4.09 28.87
CA ALA A 246 -6.98 -4.71 29.11
C ALA A 246 -7.22 -6.02 28.31
N GLY A 247 -6.20 -6.51 27.59
CA GLY A 247 -6.22 -7.79 26.87
C GLY A 247 -6.71 -7.71 25.42
N ARG A 248 -6.88 -6.50 24.85
CA ARG A 248 -7.24 -6.35 23.43
C ARG A 248 -6.01 -6.48 22.54
N ARG A 249 -6.21 -6.96 21.32
CA ARG A 249 -5.16 -6.99 20.29
C ARG A 249 -5.11 -5.65 19.58
N ALA A 250 -3.91 -5.11 19.40
CA ALA A 250 -3.69 -3.88 18.65
C ALA A 250 -2.91 -4.13 17.36
N HIS A 251 -3.12 -3.23 16.41
CA HIS A 251 -2.36 -3.14 15.17
C HIS A 251 -1.81 -1.73 15.03
N VAL A 252 -0.68 -1.59 14.35
CA VAL A 252 -0.18 -0.28 13.89
C VAL A 252 -0.45 -0.19 12.40
N ILE A 253 -1.08 0.90 11.96
CA ILE A 253 -1.36 1.13 10.54
C ILE A 253 -0.68 2.43 10.14
N ALA A 254 0.25 2.35 9.19
CA ALA A 254 0.76 3.50 8.48
C ALA A 254 -0.13 3.78 7.28
N ASN A 255 -0.86 4.90 7.37
CA ASN A 255 -1.65 5.43 6.28
C ASN A 255 -0.70 6.16 5.31
N ALA A 256 -0.48 5.53 4.15
CA ALA A 256 0.27 6.08 3.03
C ALA A 256 -0.64 6.22 1.79
N ASP A 257 -1.93 6.47 2.01
CA ASP A 257 -2.86 6.97 1.00
C ASP A 257 -2.74 8.50 0.89
N GLU A 258 -1.57 8.96 0.43
CA GLU A 258 -1.26 10.40 0.26
C GLU A 258 -2.02 10.96 -0.95
N SER A 259 -3.33 11.14 -0.75
CA SER A 259 -4.31 11.43 -1.81
C SER A 259 -4.66 12.92 -1.94
N GLU A 260 -4.24 13.77 -0.98
CA GLU A 260 -4.44 15.22 -1.04
C GLU A 260 -3.64 15.83 -2.21
N PRO A 261 -4.29 16.57 -3.14
CA PRO A 261 -3.60 17.19 -4.25
C PRO A 261 -2.41 18.07 -3.83
N GLY A 262 -1.28 17.91 -4.50
CA GLY A 262 -0.06 18.66 -4.20
C GLY A 262 0.82 18.05 -3.10
N THR A 263 0.37 16.98 -2.45
CA THR A 263 1.17 16.29 -1.43
C THR A 263 1.98 15.13 -2.03
N PHE A 264 3.26 15.06 -1.64
CA PHE A 264 4.22 14.03 -2.07
C PHE A 264 5.31 13.76 -1.02
N LYS A 265 5.11 14.28 0.22
CA LYS A 265 6.09 14.20 1.29
C LYS A 265 6.27 12.76 1.79
N ASP A 266 5.18 11.98 1.81
CA ASP A 266 5.19 10.62 2.30
C ASP A 266 5.80 9.71 1.24
N ARG A 267 5.46 9.94 -0.05
CA ARG A 267 6.10 9.25 -1.17
C ARG A 267 7.62 9.39 -1.13
N VAL A 268 8.13 10.61 -0.92
CA VAL A 268 9.57 10.87 -0.82
C VAL A 268 10.22 10.03 0.28
N LEU A 269 9.58 9.89 1.45
CA LEU A 269 10.12 9.05 2.54
C LEU A 269 10.08 7.55 2.19
N MET A 270 8.97 7.07 1.63
CA MET A 270 8.83 5.67 1.25
C MET A 270 9.75 5.26 0.10
N GLU A 271 10.01 6.17 -0.84
CA GLU A 271 10.96 5.94 -1.93
C GLU A 271 12.40 6.06 -1.45
N LEU A 272 12.74 7.08 -0.64
CA LEU A 272 14.14 7.49 -0.44
C LEU A 272 14.71 7.16 0.95
N ASP A 273 13.88 6.75 1.90
CA ASP A 273 14.30 6.27 3.22
C ASP A 273 13.31 5.21 3.77
N PRO A 274 12.98 4.13 3.01
CA PRO A 274 11.93 3.18 3.39
C PRO A 274 12.17 2.48 4.73
N PHE A 275 13.43 2.23 5.09
CA PHE A 275 13.77 1.63 6.37
C PHE A 275 13.38 2.50 7.56
N SER A 276 13.36 3.83 7.41
CA SER A 276 12.87 4.74 8.46
C SER A 276 11.37 4.60 8.72
N VAL A 277 10.59 4.30 7.69
CA VAL A 277 9.17 3.99 7.83
C VAL A 277 9.01 2.68 8.61
N VAL A 278 9.77 1.64 8.24
CA VAL A 278 9.78 0.35 8.95
C VAL A 278 10.18 0.51 10.42
N GLU A 279 11.28 1.19 10.71
CA GLU A 279 11.73 1.48 12.09
C GLU A 279 10.64 2.24 12.88
N SER A 280 9.98 3.21 12.25
CA SER A 280 8.91 3.98 12.89
C SER A 280 7.72 3.12 13.29
N LEU A 281 7.33 2.14 12.45
CA LEU A 281 6.28 1.17 12.83
C LEU A 281 6.73 0.29 13.99
N MET A 282 7.99 -0.13 14.03
CA MET A 282 8.54 -0.92 15.15
C MET A 282 8.50 -0.14 16.47
N ILE A 283 8.88 1.14 16.45
CA ILE A 283 8.81 2.03 17.62
C ILE A 283 7.35 2.24 18.07
N ALA A 284 6.44 2.49 17.12
CA ALA A 284 5.01 2.64 17.42
C ALA A 284 4.41 1.35 18.00
N ALA A 285 4.81 0.19 17.47
CA ALA A 285 4.40 -1.11 17.95
C ALA A 285 4.90 -1.38 19.37
N LEU A 286 6.16 -1.05 19.66
CA LEU A 286 6.71 -1.11 21.02
C LEU A 286 5.89 -0.26 21.99
N ALA A 287 5.65 1.02 21.64
CA ALA A 287 4.88 1.93 22.48
C ALA A 287 3.47 1.40 22.78
N THR A 288 2.77 0.92 21.77
CA THR A 288 1.37 0.51 21.86
C THR A 288 1.17 -0.93 22.32
N GLY A 289 2.19 -1.79 22.21
CA GLY A 289 2.08 -3.24 22.44
C GLY A 289 1.46 -4.00 21.26
N ALA A 290 1.44 -3.41 20.06
CA ALA A 290 0.91 -4.09 18.87
C ALA A 290 1.86 -5.18 18.37
N SER A 291 1.30 -6.30 17.91
CA SER A 291 2.07 -7.42 17.34
C SER A 291 2.02 -7.48 15.81
N LYS A 292 1.23 -6.62 15.17
CA LYS A 292 1.09 -6.58 13.70
C LYS A 292 1.00 -5.16 13.17
N GLY A 293 1.79 -4.90 12.13
CA GLY A 293 1.87 -3.65 11.41
C GLY A 293 1.28 -3.79 10.01
N TRP A 294 0.69 -2.70 9.52
CA TRP A 294 0.19 -2.56 8.16
C TRP A 294 0.74 -1.26 7.57
N ILE A 295 1.17 -1.30 6.32
CA ILE A 295 1.42 -0.09 5.53
C ILE A 295 0.43 -0.12 4.37
N TYR A 296 -0.55 0.77 4.38
CA TYR A 296 -1.49 0.93 3.27
C TYR A 296 -0.97 2.00 2.34
N VAL A 297 -0.44 1.60 1.18
CA VAL A 297 0.15 2.48 0.17
C VAL A 297 -0.85 2.65 -0.97
N ARG A 298 -1.08 3.88 -1.42
CA ARG A 298 -1.93 4.13 -2.60
C ARG A 298 -1.44 3.41 -3.86
N GLY A 299 -2.37 3.11 -4.76
CA GLY A 299 -2.11 2.27 -5.94
C GLY A 299 -1.12 2.89 -6.94
N GLU A 300 -1.01 4.21 -6.93
CA GLU A 300 -0.24 5.04 -7.86
C GLU A 300 1.24 5.13 -7.49
N TYR A 301 1.67 4.55 -6.36
CA TYR A 301 3.06 4.56 -5.87
C TYR A 301 3.74 3.18 -5.97
N PRO A 302 3.99 2.65 -7.19
CA PRO A 302 4.58 1.33 -7.37
C PRO A 302 6.01 1.25 -6.82
N LEU A 303 6.85 2.27 -7.03
CA LEU A 303 8.23 2.28 -6.53
C LEU A 303 8.30 2.33 -5.00
N ALA A 304 7.47 3.16 -4.36
CA ALA A 304 7.36 3.20 -2.91
C ALA A 304 6.98 1.83 -2.35
N THR A 305 5.98 1.17 -2.96
CA THR A 305 5.54 -0.18 -2.59
C THR A 305 6.67 -1.19 -2.73
N GLN A 306 7.41 -1.16 -3.85
CA GLN A 306 8.54 -2.03 -4.11
C GLN A 306 9.67 -1.83 -3.09
N ARG A 307 10.07 -0.59 -2.83
CA ARG A 307 11.17 -0.26 -1.90
C ARG A 307 10.81 -0.58 -0.46
N LEU A 308 9.58 -0.32 -0.03
CA LEU A 308 9.08 -0.75 1.28
C LEU A 308 9.04 -2.27 1.40
N ALA A 309 8.58 -2.99 0.38
CA ALA A 309 8.57 -4.46 0.39
C ALA A 309 9.99 -5.03 0.52
N GLY A 310 10.95 -4.45 -0.22
CA GLY A 310 12.37 -4.78 -0.09
C GLY A 310 12.92 -4.51 1.31
N ALA A 311 12.60 -3.35 1.90
CA ALA A 311 13.03 -2.97 3.24
C ALA A 311 12.45 -3.91 4.31
N VAL A 312 11.14 -4.21 4.25
CA VAL A 312 10.49 -5.16 5.16
C VAL A 312 11.14 -6.54 5.04
N GLN A 313 11.40 -7.02 3.82
CA GLN A 313 12.04 -8.32 3.62
C GLN A 313 13.46 -8.37 4.19
N GLN A 314 14.27 -7.33 3.99
CA GLN A 314 15.61 -7.25 4.57
C GLN A 314 15.56 -7.21 6.10
N CYS A 315 14.63 -6.46 6.69
CA CYS A 315 14.42 -6.45 8.14
C CYS A 315 14.02 -7.82 8.70
N ARG A 316 13.18 -8.59 7.98
CA ARG A 316 12.86 -9.98 8.34
C ARG A 316 14.09 -10.89 8.29
N LEU A 317 14.86 -10.82 7.21
CA LEU A 317 16.09 -11.62 7.06
C LEU A 317 17.14 -11.27 8.13
N ALA A 318 17.17 -10.02 8.59
CA ALA A 318 18.02 -9.56 9.69
C ALA A 318 17.47 -9.88 11.09
N GLY A 319 16.34 -10.58 11.21
CA GLY A 319 15.71 -10.92 12.49
C GLY A 319 15.10 -9.74 13.23
N ARG A 320 14.87 -8.60 12.56
CA ARG A 320 14.26 -7.40 13.14
C ARG A 320 12.72 -7.40 13.05
N LEU A 321 12.16 -8.24 12.18
CA LEU A 321 10.72 -8.48 12.02
C LEU A 321 10.46 -9.99 11.99
N GLY A 322 9.25 -10.40 12.36
CA GLY A 322 8.77 -11.80 12.22
C GLY A 322 8.43 -12.50 13.53
N ASP A 323 9.03 -12.08 14.65
CA ASP A 323 8.79 -12.70 15.96
C ASP A 323 7.69 -11.96 16.75
N SER A 324 8.05 -10.84 17.38
CA SER A 324 7.15 -10.07 18.25
C SER A 324 6.28 -9.08 17.48
N PHE A 325 6.76 -8.62 16.33
CA PHE A 325 6.10 -7.68 15.43
C PHE A 325 6.48 -8.00 13.99
N ASP A 326 5.49 -7.94 13.11
CA ASP A 326 5.69 -8.10 11.66
C ASP A 326 4.83 -7.11 10.88
N ILE A 327 5.26 -6.77 9.66
CA ILE A 327 4.63 -5.73 8.84
C ILE A 327 4.13 -6.33 7.53
N GLU A 328 2.86 -6.07 7.19
CA GLU A 328 2.33 -6.34 5.85
C GLU A 328 2.05 -5.05 5.09
N ILE A 329 2.28 -5.10 3.78
CA ILE A 329 1.99 -3.97 2.88
C ILE A 329 0.69 -4.27 2.14
N ARG A 330 -0.19 -3.28 2.06
CA ARG A 330 -1.43 -3.33 1.29
C ARG A 330 -1.43 -2.20 0.30
N ARG A 331 -1.78 -2.52 -0.94
CA ARG A 331 -1.84 -1.56 -2.03
C ARG A 331 -3.29 -1.19 -2.31
N GLY A 332 -3.60 0.10 -2.24
CA GLY A 332 -4.89 0.67 -2.65
C GLY A 332 -5.08 0.63 -4.17
N ALA A 333 -6.22 1.12 -4.66
CA ALA A 333 -6.57 1.07 -6.08
C ALA A 333 -7.25 2.36 -6.57
N GLY A 334 -6.74 3.53 -6.13
CA GLY A 334 -7.21 4.84 -6.59
C GLY A 334 -8.56 5.24 -5.98
N ALA A 335 -8.60 5.48 -4.67
CA ALA A 335 -9.79 5.98 -3.99
C ALA A 335 -9.41 6.98 -2.90
N TYR A 336 -9.64 8.27 -3.14
CA TYR A 336 -9.28 9.37 -2.23
C TYR A 336 -9.82 9.18 -0.80
N ILE A 337 -11.03 8.64 -0.66
CA ILE A 337 -11.67 8.44 0.64
C ILE A 337 -10.93 7.43 1.52
N CYS A 338 -10.10 6.54 0.95
CA CYS A 338 -9.30 5.59 1.71
C CYS A 338 -8.17 6.26 2.51
N GLY A 339 -7.94 7.57 2.36
CA GLY A 339 -7.11 8.35 3.28
C GLY A 339 -7.77 8.62 4.64
N GLU A 340 -9.09 8.45 4.76
CA GLU A 340 -9.83 8.58 6.01
C GLU A 340 -9.65 7.33 6.90
N GLU A 341 -9.53 7.51 8.22
CA GLU A 341 -9.05 6.45 9.11
C GLU A 341 -9.99 5.25 9.28
N THR A 342 -11.29 5.41 9.01
CA THR A 342 -12.28 4.32 9.07
C THR A 342 -12.54 3.67 7.71
N ALA A 343 -12.32 4.41 6.63
CA ALA A 343 -12.43 3.91 5.26
C ALA A 343 -11.22 3.04 4.84
N LEU A 344 -10.04 3.32 5.40
CA LEU A 344 -8.80 2.56 5.21
C LEU A 344 -8.86 1.14 5.80
#